data_AF-A0A7S2DIM2-F1
#
_entry.id   AF-A0A7S2DIM2-F1
#
_cell.length_a   1.000
_cell.length_b   1.000
_cell.length_c   1.000
_cell.angle_alpha   90.00
_cell.angle_beta   90.00
_cell.angle_gamma   90.00
#
_symmetry.space_group_name_H-M   'P 1'
#
loop_
_entity.id
_entity.type
_entity.pdbx_description
1 polymer ?
#
loop_
_entity_poly.entity_id
_entity_poly.type
_entity_poly.pdbx_seq_one_letter_code
_entity_poly.pdbx_strand_id
1 'polypeptide(L)'
;ALRRLSLVFNLKVATIRKYLTFEGRFNMLKAGITHIKEAQNGRGVCAVSTNYATELTREHNLLRGLPVILPLDNATKPSDDCGSAGVDKLRAQRFEAKSELQRYCNLDEDPGAKILMFVGRWVKQKGVNHIAQ
;
A
#
# COMPACT_ATOMS: atom_id res chain seq x y z
N ALA A 1 -13.26 28.52 -4.64
CA ALA A 1 -12.35 27.35 -4.78
C ALA A 1 -11.64 27.30 -6.14
N LEU A 2 -12.34 27.11 -7.27
CA LEU A 2 -11.71 26.89 -8.59
C LEU A 2 -10.76 28.00 -9.07
N ARG A 3 -11.07 29.29 -8.83
CA ARG A 3 -10.17 30.40 -9.16
C ARG A 3 -8.83 30.33 -8.41
N ARG A 4 -8.84 29.89 -7.15
CA ARG A 4 -7.61 29.70 -6.36
C ARG A 4 -6.77 28.56 -6.92
N LEU A 5 -7.41 27.44 -7.27
CA LEU A 5 -6.73 26.31 -7.91
C LEU A 5 -6.15 26.69 -9.28
N SER A 6 -6.84 27.55 -10.04
CA SER A 6 -6.34 28.09 -11.31
C SER A 6 -5.02 28.84 -11.15
N LEU A 7 -4.89 29.65 -10.10
CA LEU A 7 -3.65 30.35 -9.79
C LEU A 7 -2.55 29.40 -9.30
N VAL A 8 -2.88 28.47 -8.39
CA VAL A 8 -1.90 27.54 -7.80
C VAL A 8 -1.31 26.58 -8.84
N PHE A 9 -2.16 26.01 -9.70
CA PHE A 9 -1.73 25.05 -10.71
C PHE A 9 -1.37 25.69 -12.05
N ASN A 10 -1.54 27.02 -12.19
CA ASN A 10 -1.40 27.74 -13.45
C ASN A 10 -2.22 27.11 -14.59
N LEU A 11 -3.47 26.74 -14.31
CA LEU A 11 -4.39 26.11 -15.26
C LEU A 11 -5.65 26.94 -15.43
N LYS A 12 -6.22 26.93 -16.64
CA LYS A 12 -7.52 27.57 -16.88
C LYS A 12 -8.61 26.90 -16.02
N VAL A 13 -9.54 27.71 -15.50
CA VAL A 13 -10.68 27.21 -14.71
C VAL A 13 -11.48 26.14 -15.46
N ALA A 14 -11.62 26.28 -16.78
CA ALA A 14 -12.29 25.29 -17.62
C ALA A 14 -11.56 23.92 -17.61
N THR A 15 -10.22 23.93 -17.65
CA THR A 15 -9.40 22.70 -17.56
C THR A 15 -9.58 22.03 -16.21
N ILE A 16 -9.55 22.80 -15.11
CA ILE A 16 -9.76 22.25 -13.76
C ILE A 16 -11.17 21.68 -13.62
N ARG A 17 -12.18 22.37 -14.15
CA ARG A 17 -13.56 21.89 -14.13
C ARG A 17 -13.74 20.59 -14.91
N LYS A 18 -13.11 20.46 -16.07
CA LYS A 18 -13.23 19.28 -16.93
C LYS A 18 -12.44 18.08 -16.40
N TYR A 19 -11.18 18.29 -16.04
CA TYR A 19 -10.24 17.19 -15.78
C TYR A 19 -9.96 16.93 -14.30
N LEU A 20 -10.12 17.93 -13.44
CA LEU A 20 -9.71 17.87 -12.04
C LEU A 20 -10.88 18.02 -11.07
N THR A 21 -12.12 18.00 -11.56
CA THR A 21 -13.31 18.08 -10.71
C THR A 21 -14.12 16.80 -10.85
N PHE A 22 -14.41 16.17 -9.71
CA PHE A 22 -15.26 14.99 -9.63
C PHE A 22 -16.16 15.11 -8.41
N GLU A 23 -17.47 14.85 -8.59
CA GLU A 23 -18.48 14.98 -7.53
C GLU A 23 -18.42 16.34 -6.78
N GLY A 24 -18.21 17.42 -7.55
CA GLY A 24 -18.14 18.79 -7.03
C GLY A 24 -16.85 19.15 -6.28
N ARG A 25 -15.87 18.23 -6.20
CA ARG A 25 -14.60 18.43 -5.48
C ARG A 25 -13.40 18.33 -6.40
N PHE A 26 -12.31 18.97 -5.99
CA PHE A 26 -11.03 18.83 -6.67
C PHE A 26 -10.49 17.39 -6.47
N ASN A 27 -10.12 16.73 -7.56
CA ASN A 27 -9.69 15.34 -7.56
C ASN A 27 -8.61 15.13 -8.65
N MET A 28 -7.37 14.90 -8.22
CA MET A 28 -6.24 14.64 -9.12
C MET A 28 -6.33 13.27 -9.80
N LEU A 29 -6.91 12.26 -9.14
CA LEU A 29 -7.09 10.94 -9.72
C LEU A 29 -7.99 11.01 -10.96
N LYS A 30 -9.04 11.85 -10.95
CA LYS A 30 -9.89 12.09 -12.13
C LYS A 30 -9.08 12.51 -13.36
N ALA A 31 -8.05 13.34 -13.20
CA ALA A 31 -7.22 13.76 -14.31
C ALA A 31 -6.40 12.58 -14.86
N GLY A 32 -5.77 11.80 -13.98
CA GLY A 32 -5.03 10.59 -14.36
C GLY A 32 -5.90 9.58 -15.11
N ILE A 33 -7.09 9.29 -14.59
CA ILE A 33 -8.01 8.33 -15.23
C ILE A 33 -8.56 8.86 -16.55
N THR A 34 -8.88 10.16 -16.63
CA THR A 34 -9.31 10.77 -17.89
C THR A 34 -8.19 10.72 -18.93
N HIS A 35 -6.94 10.96 -18.54
CA HIS A 35 -5.79 10.85 -19.44
C HIS A 35 -5.62 9.41 -19.96
N ILE A 36 -5.73 8.40 -19.10
CA ILE A 36 -5.65 6.99 -19.52
C ILE A 36 -6.78 6.67 -20.52
N LYS A 37 -7.99 7.16 -20.28
CA LYS A 37 -9.14 6.95 -21.18
C LYS A 37 -8.97 7.65 -22.52
N GLU A 38 -8.59 8.93 -22.53
CA GLU A 38 -8.52 9.76 -23.74
C GLU A 38 -7.23 9.55 -24.54
N ALA A 39 -6.07 9.43 -23.88
CA ALA A 39 -4.76 9.40 -24.53
C ALA A 39 -4.15 7.99 -24.64
N GLN A 40 -4.62 7.03 -23.85
CA GLN A 40 -4.11 5.65 -23.86
C GLN A 40 -5.20 4.63 -24.25
N ASN A 41 -6.30 5.09 -24.88
CA ASN A 41 -7.45 4.27 -25.27
C ASN A 41 -7.99 3.38 -24.14
N GLY A 42 -7.86 3.85 -22.90
CA GLY A 42 -8.30 3.11 -21.73
C GLY A 42 -7.49 1.86 -21.42
N ARG A 43 -6.21 1.72 -21.81
CA ARG A 43 -5.42 0.47 -21.64
C ARG A 43 -5.57 -0.24 -20.29
N GLY A 44 -5.68 0.51 -19.19
CA GLY A 44 -5.98 -0.02 -17.86
C GLY A 44 -5.13 0.64 -16.77
N VAL A 45 -5.28 0.16 -15.53
CA VAL A 45 -4.49 0.57 -14.37
C VAL A 45 -4.02 -0.63 -13.57
N CYS A 46 -2.97 -0.47 -12.77
CA CYS A 46 -2.51 -1.49 -11.84
C CYS A 46 -2.91 -1.15 -10.39
N ALA A 47 -3.33 -2.17 -9.65
CA ALA A 47 -3.57 -2.14 -8.22
C ALA A 47 -2.43 -2.89 -7.50
N VAL A 48 -2.16 -2.53 -6.25
CA VAL A 48 -1.02 -3.08 -5.48
C VAL A 48 -1.24 -4.49 -4.92
N SER A 49 -2.45 -5.03 -5.09
CA SER A 49 -2.76 -6.42 -4.75
C SER A 49 -4.05 -6.89 -5.44
N THR A 50 -4.25 -8.22 -5.42
CA THR A 50 -5.51 -8.84 -5.90
C THR A 50 -6.73 -8.29 -5.16
N ASN A 51 -6.70 -8.27 -3.82
CA ASN A 51 -7.83 -7.78 -3.03
C ASN A 51 -8.13 -6.30 -3.31
N TYR A 52 -7.08 -5.50 -3.47
CA TYR A 52 -7.23 -4.07 -3.77
C TYR A 52 -7.80 -3.86 -5.18
N ALA A 53 -7.41 -4.66 -6.17
CA ALA A 53 -7.98 -4.60 -7.51
C ALA A 53 -9.49 -4.88 -7.51
N THR A 54 -9.93 -5.90 -6.75
CA THR A 54 -11.34 -6.26 -6.60
C THR A 54 -12.14 -5.13 -5.94
N GLU A 55 -11.62 -4.56 -4.86
CA GLU A 55 -12.24 -3.43 -4.14
C GLU A 55 -12.39 -2.21 -5.06
N LEU A 56 -11.32 -1.81 -5.75
CA LEU A 56 -11.33 -0.70 -6.71
C LEU A 56 -12.37 -0.89 -7.81
N THR A 57 -12.52 -2.11 -8.32
CA THR A 57 -13.50 -2.43 -9.37
C THR A 57 -14.93 -2.25 -8.89
N ARG A 58 -15.22 -2.62 -7.63
CA ARG A 58 -16.56 -2.55 -7.04
C ARG A 58 -16.94 -1.13 -6.63
N GLU A 59 -16.02 -0.41 -6.01
CA GLU A 59 -16.36 0.77 -5.20
C GLU A 59 -16.00 2.10 -5.87
N HIS A 60 -14.99 2.14 -6.74
CA HIS A 60 -14.53 3.40 -7.31
C HIS A 60 -15.23 3.75 -8.63
N ASN A 61 -16.28 4.57 -8.53
CA ASN A 61 -17.01 5.15 -9.67
C ASN A 61 -16.09 5.76 -10.74
N LEU A 62 -14.98 6.38 -10.33
CA LEU A 62 -13.99 6.99 -11.23
C LEU A 62 -13.36 6.00 -12.21
N LEU A 63 -13.11 4.77 -11.75
CA LEU A 63 -12.43 3.72 -12.49
C LEU A 63 -13.37 2.95 -13.40
N ARG A 64 -14.70 3.07 -13.21
CA ARG A 64 -15.70 2.43 -14.07
C ARG A 64 -15.47 2.78 -15.53
N GLY A 65 -15.60 1.79 -16.40
CA GLY A 65 -15.36 1.92 -17.84
C GLY A 65 -13.88 1.87 -18.25
N LEU A 66 -12.95 1.62 -17.32
CA LEU A 66 -11.66 1.05 -17.70
C LEU A 66 -11.86 -0.45 -18.00
N PRO A 67 -11.28 -0.98 -19.08
CA PRO A 67 -11.38 -2.38 -19.46
C PRO A 67 -10.64 -3.31 -18.50
N VAL A 68 -9.56 -2.82 -17.87
CA VAL A 68 -8.70 -3.66 -17.02
C VAL A 68 -8.20 -2.89 -15.79
N ILE A 69 -8.32 -3.52 -14.63
CA ILE A 69 -7.62 -3.18 -13.38
C ILE A 69 -6.79 -4.40 -12.99
N LEU A 70 -5.48 -4.37 -13.26
CA LEU A 70 -4.59 -5.52 -13.02
C LEU A 70 -4.05 -5.50 -11.60
N PRO A 71 -4.07 -6.62 -10.88
CA PRO A 71 -3.32 -6.74 -9.64
C PRO A 71 -1.83 -6.93 -9.95
N LEU A 72 -1.00 -6.14 -9.28
CA LEU A 72 0.44 -6.26 -9.27
C LEU A 72 0.86 -6.29 -7.81
N ASP A 73 1.01 -7.50 -7.26
CA ASP A 73 1.41 -7.68 -5.87
C ASP A 73 2.79 -7.04 -5.64
N ASN A 74 2.90 -6.24 -4.60
CA ASN A 74 4.15 -5.62 -4.24
C ASN A 74 5.18 -6.72 -3.89
N ALA A 75 6.27 -6.78 -4.66
CA ALA A 75 7.34 -7.72 -4.39
C ALA A 75 8.01 -7.40 -3.04
N THR A 76 7.99 -8.32 -2.10
CA THR A 76 8.98 -8.36 -1.03
C THR A 76 10.26 -8.92 -1.62
N LYS A 77 11.39 -8.22 -1.42
CA LYS A 77 12.70 -8.81 -1.69
C LYS A 77 12.74 -10.18 -1.01
N PRO A 78 13.08 -11.27 -1.70
CA PRO A 78 13.31 -12.53 -1.01
C PRO A 78 14.44 -12.28 -0.01
N SER A 79 14.13 -12.32 1.28
CA SER A 79 15.15 -12.31 2.32
C SER A 79 15.85 -13.65 2.26
N ASP A 80 17.13 -13.63 1.92
CA ASP A 80 18.18 -14.62 2.17
C ASP A 80 17.74 -16.10 2.22
N ASP A 81 17.99 -16.81 1.11
CA ASP A 81 18.48 -18.21 1.04
C ASP A 81 17.86 -19.30 1.96
N CYS A 82 16.61 -19.14 2.40
CA CYS A 82 15.92 -20.18 3.17
C CYS A 82 15.40 -21.37 2.33
N GLY A 83 15.55 -21.33 1.00
CA GLY A 83 14.93 -22.28 0.09
C GLY A 83 15.38 -23.75 0.24
N SER A 84 16.50 -24.01 0.93
CA SER A 84 17.08 -25.36 1.07
C SER A 84 17.52 -25.74 2.48
N ALA A 85 17.28 -24.90 3.49
CA ALA A 85 17.71 -25.18 4.85
C ALA A 85 16.80 -26.22 5.54
N GLY A 86 17.39 -27.28 6.10
CA GLY A 86 16.66 -28.25 6.92
C GLY A 86 16.03 -27.60 8.16
N VAL A 87 14.90 -28.16 8.62
CA VAL A 87 14.09 -27.62 9.73
C VAL A 87 14.93 -27.39 11.00
N ASP A 88 15.88 -28.27 11.31
CA ASP A 88 16.72 -28.13 12.51
C ASP A 88 17.68 -26.94 12.43
N LYS A 89 18.22 -26.66 11.24
CA LYS A 89 19.05 -25.47 11.01
C LYS A 89 18.23 -24.19 11.19
N LEU A 90 17.01 -24.14 10.65
CA LEU A 90 16.10 -23.01 10.83
C LEU A 90 15.71 -22.82 12.30
N ARG A 91 15.54 -23.91 13.06
CA ARG A 91 15.26 -23.84 14.51
C ARG A 91 16.42 -23.25 15.30
N ALA A 92 17.66 -23.68 15.00
CA ALA A 92 18.86 -23.13 15.62
C ALA A 92 19.03 -21.64 15.30
N GLN A 93 18.92 -21.26 14.03
CA GLN A 93 18.98 -19.85 13.59
C GLN A 93 17.92 -18.98 14.27
N ARG A 94 16.69 -19.50 14.41
CA ARG A 94 15.61 -18.80 15.13
C ARG A 94 15.95 -18.59 16.59
N PHE A 95 16.60 -19.56 17.24
CA PHE A 95 16.98 -19.46 18.64
C PHE A 95 18.05 -18.39 18.87
N GLU A 96 19.10 -18.41 18.05
CA GLU A 96 20.18 -17.42 18.07
C GLU A 96 19.63 -16.01 17.83
N ALA A 97 18.81 -15.83 16.79
CA ALA A 97 18.19 -14.53 16.48
C ALA A 97 17.29 -14.01 17.61
N LYS A 98 16.60 -14.89 18.36
CA LYS A 98 15.79 -14.48 19.52
C LYS A 98 16.65 -14.00 20.68
N SER A 99 17.73 -14.72 21.00
CA SER A 99 18.65 -14.35 22.07
C SER A 99 19.37 -13.03 21.75
N GLU A 100 19.81 -12.85 20.50
CA GLU A 100 20.38 -11.57 20.04
C GLU A 100 19.38 -10.41 20.17
N LEU A 101 18.14 -10.61 19.75
CA LEU A 101 17.09 -9.60 19.87
C LEU A 101 16.79 -9.24 21.34
N GLN A 102 16.71 -10.23 22.23
CA GLN A 102 16.49 -10.01 23.66
C GLN A 102 17.63 -9.18 24.25
N ARG A 103 18.88 -9.53 23.96
CA ARG A 103 20.06 -8.75 24.37
C ARG A 103 20.03 -7.33 23.82
N TYR A 104 19.73 -7.17 22.53
CA TYR A 104 19.65 -5.86 21.88
C TYR A 104 18.56 -4.97 22.51
N CYS A 105 17.44 -5.56 22.92
CA CYS A 105 16.34 -4.85 23.57
C CYS A 105 16.49 -4.74 25.10
N ASN A 106 17.61 -5.17 25.70
CA ASN A 106 17.81 -5.25 27.15
C ASN A 106 16.68 -6.01 27.88
N LEU A 107 16.23 -7.13 27.30
CA LEU A 107 15.27 -8.06 27.92
C LEU A 107 16.02 -9.20 28.64
N ASP A 108 15.36 -9.84 29.60
CA ASP A 108 15.87 -11.08 30.19
C ASP A 108 15.95 -12.17 29.11
N GLU A 109 17.12 -12.81 29.02
CA GLU A 109 17.34 -13.87 28.04
C GLU A 109 16.57 -15.14 28.44
N ASP A 110 15.40 -15.34 27.83
CA ASP A 110 14.58 -16.54 27.99
C ASP A 110 14.47 -17.32 26.66
N PRO A 111 15.13 -18.50 26.59
CA PRO A 111 14.99 -19.49 25.52
C PRO A 111 13.53 -19.83 25.13
N GLY A 112 12.64 -19.85 26.12
CA GLY A 112 11.24 -20.23 26.01
C GLY A 112 10.31 -19.09 25.62
N ALA A 113 10.78 -17.84 25.63
CA ALA A 113 9.93 -16.68 25.43
C ALA A 113 9.28 -16.65 24.04
N LYS A 114 8.00 -16.29 24.04
CA LYS A 114 7.24 -15.98 22.82
C LYS A 114 7.43 -14.50 22.50
N ILE A 115 8.21 -14.22 21.46
CA ILE A 115 8.41 -12.86 20.97
C ILE A 115 7.31 -12.54 19.95
N LEU A 116 6.52 -11.51 20.24
CA LEU A 116 5.55 -10.93 19.31
C LEU A 116 6.07 -9.59 18.83
N MET A 117 6.26 -9.43 17.53
CA MET A 117 6.81 -8.21 16.93
C MET A 117 5.82 -7.57 15.96
N PHE A 118 5.67 -6.25 16.06
CA PHE A 118 4.91 -5.45 15.11
C PHE A 118 5.80 -4.33 14.57
N VAL A 119 6.18 -4.44 13.30
CA VAL A 119 7.04 -3.45 12.65
C VAL A 119 6.24 -2.74 11.55
N GLY A 120 6.06 -1.44 11.72
CA GLY A 120 5.44 -0.61 10.69
C GLY A 120 5.00 0.76 11.21
N ARG A 121 4.48 1.59 10.31
CA ARG A 121 3.92 2.91 10.67
C ARG A 121 2.81 2.76 11.71
N TRP A 122 2.85 3.60 12.74
CA TRP A 122 1.82 3.69 13.77
C TRP A 122 0.57 4.36 13.20
N VAL A 123 -0.46 3.56 12.91
CA VAL A 123 -1.74 4.06 12.37
C VAL A 123 -2.91 3.26 12.94
N LYS A 124 -4.05 3.91 13.16
CA LYS A 124 -5.26 3.29 13.75
C LYS A 124 -5.78 2.12 12.91
N GLN A 125 -5.68 2.19 11.57
CA GLN A 125 -6.15 1.11 10.69
C GLN A 125 -5.41 -0.22 10.91
N LYS A 126 -4.19 -0.19 11.47
CA LYS A 126 -3.42 -1.39 11.78
C LYS A 126 -3.76 -2.01 13.14
N GLY A 127 -4.69 -1.42 13.90
CA GLY A 127 -5.14 -1.98 15.17
C GLY A 127 -4.08 -1.98 16.28
N VAL A 128 -3.04 -1.14 16.18
CA VAL A 128 -1.98 -1.03 17.20
C VAL A 128 -2.56 -0.77 18.59
N ASN A 129 -3.67 -0.03 18.65
CA ASN A 129 -4.42 0.23 19.88
C ASN A 129 -5.03 -1.03 20.53
N HIS A 130 -5.33 -2.08 19.77
CA HIS A 130 -5.85 -3.34 20.33
C HIS A 130 -4.74 -4.25 20.86
N ILE A 131 -3.52 -4.07 20.35
CA ILE A 131 -2.35 -4.86 20.75
C ILE A 131 -1.72 -4.30 22.02
N ALA A 132 -1.82 -2.98 22.24
CA ALA A 132 -1.24 -2.29 23.39
C ALA A 132 -2.18 -2.23 24.61
N GLN A 133 -3.29 -2.99 24.62
CA GLN A 133 -4.20 -3.09 25.76
C GLN A 133 -3.71 -4.09 26.81
#